data_AF-A0A3B7DDA0-F1
#
_entry.id   AF-A0A3B7DDA0-F1
#
_cell.length_a   1.000
_cell.length_b   1.000
_cell.length_c   1.000
_cell.angle_alpha   90.00
_cell.angle_beta   90.00
_cell.angle_gamma   90.00
#
_symmetry.space_group_name_H-M   'P 1'
#
loop_
_entity.id
_entity.type
_entity.pdbx_description
1 polymer ?
#
loop_
_entity_poly.entity_id
_entity_poly.type
_entity_poly.pdbx_seq_one_letter_code
_entity_poly.pdbx_strand_id
1 'polypeptide(L)'
;MAAPRPSGVELMTAPAALLLPTVRPDQKALMSRRIVRRLLALTVAIPLAVLTVSPAAAAPTPAASSAAAWLSGELTGGLAHNPNYGGFDDYGLSLDIFFALDSLGAEQGAAASILDAVASNPAAYIGYEPSIYAGALGKLATAVDLGGRDPRAFGGADLIDRAEKRVMLDGPAAGRATDAFDPEDPWGGDYSNSIGQAWVVRALAAADSPLADDVTDYLIKQQCDDGSVRVTMSDDPCTAGSGTVDGTAFAVQALAVADEKGQAGLADSISAGVTWLLGQQKSDGSFDDEGSANTNSTGLAAATLAQVGQKTSAQKAAAWILSRQVTTKNSSGTALKKQIGAIAFDQAALTAGKADGITDATSDQWRRASAQAAIGLNIAIPATPDDSTAGGSTTGGSTAGGSASSDSSTSGGTTTGGPAAAGVAVGAAAEPEPTPTPTPEPTATPTPVDDSADTVVAEPTSASTDGSMTGWIVAGIAAVLMLGTAGAVGIGRLRGGGV
;
A
#
# COMPACT_ATOMS: atom_id res chain seq x y z
N MET A 1 -51.23 -47.03 43.30
CA MET A 1 -51.61 -47.26 41.88
C MET A 1 -50.38 -47.77 41.15
N ALA A 2 -50.60 -48.77 40.30
CA ALA A 2 -49.66 -49.82 39.92
C ALA A 2 -48.43 -49.38 39.10
N ALA A 3 -47.29 -50.00 39.43
CA ALA A 3 -46.18 -50.32 38.52
C ALA A 3 -46.55 -51.62 37.73
N PRO A 4 -45.84 -52.11 36.67
CA PRO A 4 -44.38 -52.04 36.47
C PRO A 4 -43.84 -51.95 35.00
N ARG A 5 -42.51 -51.88 34.90
CA ARG A 5 -41.65 -52.22 33.73
C ARG A 5 -41.68 -53.77 33.47
N PRO A 6 -40.74 -54.40 32.73
CA PRO A 6 -40.17 -54.29 31.37
C PRO A 6 -40.19 -55.66 30.63
N SER A 7 -39.70 -55.78 29.37
CA SER A 7 -39.18 -57.00 28.70
C SER A 7 -38.71 -56.60 27.29
N GLY A 8 -37.61 -57.01 26.65
CA GLY A 8 -36.47 -57.93 26.87
C GLY A 8 -35.56 -57.74 25.61
N VAL A 9 -34.22 -57.70 25.71
CA VAL A 9 -33.28 -58.85 25.56
C VAL A 9 -33.47 -59.55 24.19
N GLU A 10 -32.50 -59.61 23.25
CA GLU A 10 -31.26 -60.43 23.23
C GLU A 10 -30.48 -60.08 21.93
N LEU A 11 -29.18 -59.75 21.92
CA LEU A 11 -27.99 -60.63 21.86
C LEU A 11 -27.80 -61.39 20.52
N MET A 12 -26.66 -61.08 19.87
CA MET A 12 -25.74 -61.99 19.15
C MET A 12 -26.26 -62.89 18.01
N THR A 13 -25.66 -62.77 16.82
CA THR A 13 -24.72 -63.74 16.22
C THR A 13 -24.67 -63.65 14.69
N ALA A 14 -23.46 -63.71 14.15
CA ALA A 14 -23.19 -64.13 12.78
C ALA A 14 -23.56 -65.62 12.60
N PRO A 15 -23.71 -66.07 11.35
CA PRO A 15 -22.88 -67.19 10.95
C PRO A 15 -22.17 -66.99 9.61
N ALA A 16 -20.92 -67.44 9.60
CA ALA A 16 -20.20 -67.90 8.43
C ALA A 16 -20.68 -69.31 8.03
N ALA A 17 -20.63 -69.62 6.72
CA ALA A 17 -20.19 -70.90 6.14
C ALA A 17 -20.70 -71.01 4.69
N LEU A 18 -19.79 -70.89 3.71
CA LEU A 18 -19.24 -71.99 2.89
C LEU A 18 -20.13 -72.41 1.70
N LEU A 19 -19.60 -72.16 0.51
CA LEU A 19 -19.30 -73.21 -0.48
C LEU A 19 -18.26 -72.67 -1.49
N LEU A 20 -17.03 -73.17 -1.35
CA LEU A 20 -15.92 -73.16 -2.33
C LEU A 20 -16.17 -74.26 -3.41
N PRO A 21 -15.26 -74.52 -4.38
CA PRO A 21 -14.45 -73.65 -5.24
C PRO A 21 -14.45 -74.11 -6.72
N THR A 22 -13.94 -73.28 -7.65
CA THR A 22 -13.33 -73.80 -8.90
C THR A 22 -12.05 -73.04 -9.28
N VAL A 23 -10.93 -73.65 -8.85
CA VAL A 23 -9.69 -73.94 -9.60
C VAL A 23 -9.10 -72.86 -10.52
N ARG A 24 -7.94 -72.32 -10.10
CA ARG A 24 -6.86 -71.85 -10.98
C ARG A 24 -5.95 -73.02 -11.40
N PRO A 25 -5.30 -72.92 -12.56
CA PRO A 25 -3.83 -73.02 -12.60
C PRO A 25 -3.25 -71.97 -13.57
N ASP A 26 -2.00 -71.56 -13.61
CA ASP A 26 -0.82 -71.71 -12.75
C ASP A 26 0.15 -70.62 -13.27
N GLN A 27 0.89 -69.96 -12.38
CA GLN A 27 2.07 -69.20 -12.77
C GLN A 27 3.28 -70.13 -12.73
N LYS A 28 3.92 -70.41 -13.87
CA LYS A 28 5.31 -70.88 -13.93
C LYS A 28 6.02 -70.38 -15.20
N ALA A 29 7.32 -70.14 -15.03
CA ALA A 29 8.37 -69.80 -16.01
C ALA A 29 8.48 -68.29 -16.34
N LEU A 30 9.25 -67.47 -15.61
CA LEU A 30 10.73 -67.46 -15.51
C LEU A 30 11.47 -67.61 -16.85
N MET A 31 12.09 -66.48 -17.23
CA MET A 31 13.44 -66.33 -17.79
C MET A 31 13.79 -66.92 -19.17
N SER A 32 14.19 -65.97 -20.04
CA SER A 32 15.38 -66.00 -20.90
C SER A 32 15.34 -66.89 -22.15
N ARG A 33 15.26 -66.26 -23.33
CA ARG A 33 16.33 -66.37 -24.35
C ARG A 33 16.15 -65.38 -25.52
N ARG A 34 17.21 -64.57 -25.64
CA ARG A 34 17.70 -63.76 -26.76
C ARG A 34 17.31 -64.28 -28.16
N ILE A 35 17.01 -63.38 -29.10
CA ILE A 35 17.72 -63.17 -30.40
C ILE A 35 16.87 -62.32 -31.38
N VAL A 36 17.40 -61.12 -31.65
CA VAL A 36 17.45 -60.38 -32.94
C VAL A 36 16.14 -59.99 -33.66
N ARG A 37 15.86 -58.69 -33.66
CA ARG A 37 15.81 -57.87 -34.90
C ARG A 37 16.02 -56.39 -34.56
N ARG A 38 17.23 -55.92 -34.86
CA ARG A 38 17.59 -54.49 -34.88
C ARG A 38 16.97 -53.87 -36.13
N LEU A 39 16.09 -52.89 -35.94
CA LEU A 39 15.80 -51.86 -36.95
C LEU A 39 16.22 -50.53 -36.35
N LEU A 40 17.26 -49.96 -36.94
CA LEU A 40 17.90 -48.70 -36.57
C LEU A 40 17.02 -47.56 -37.11
N ALA A 41 16.15 -46.99 -36.28
CA ALA A 41 15.56 -45.68 -36.54
C ALA A 41 16.39 -44.65 -35.77
N LEU A 42 17.36 -44.04 -36.47
CA LEU A 42 18.16 -42.95 -35.94
C LEU A 42 17.30 -41.67 -36.01
N THR A 43 16.38 -41.49 -35.05
CA THR A 43 15.78 -40.18 -34.81
C THR A 43 16.77 -39.34 -34.03
N VAL A 44 17.40 -38.39 -34.71
CA VAL A 44 18.16 -37.32 -34.07
C VAL A 44 17.17 -36.49 -33.26
N ALA A 45 17.09 -36.75 -31.95
CA ALA A 45 16.42 -35.87 -31.01
C ALA A 45 17.31 -34.63 -30.85
N ILE A 46 17.03 -33.59 -31.63
CA ILE A 46 17.56 -32.26 -31.36
C ILE A 46 16.85 -31.79 -30.09
N PRO A 47 17.55 -31.53 -28.97
CA PRO A 47 16.92 -30.83 -27.86
C PRO A 47 16.61 -29.42 -28.34
N LEU A 48 15.34 -29.16 -28.67
CA LEU A 48 14.86 -27.78 -28.72
C LEU A 48 14.95 -27.27 -27.29
N ALA A 49 16.07 -26.63 -26.96
CA ALA A 49 16.15 -25.74 -25.83
C ALA A 49 15.17 -24.60 -26.11
N VAL A 50 13.94 -24.73 -25.62
CA VAL A 50 13.01 -23.62 -25.54
C VAL A 50 13.64 -22.67 -24.51
N LEU A 51 14.43 -21.72 -25.00
CA LEU A 51 14.77 -20.54 -24.23
C LEU A 51 13.45 -19.85 -23.92
N THR A 52 12.91 -20.09 -22.73
CA THR A 52 11.89 -19.22 -22.17
C THR A 52 12.57 -17.88 -21.96
N VAL A 53 12.50 -17.02 -22.96
CA VAL A 53 12.84 -15.61 -22.80
C VAL A 53 11.78 -15.09 -21.84
N SER A 54 12.12 -15.02 -20.56
CA SER A 54 11.30 -14.28 -19.60
C SER A 54 11.08 -12.89 -20.20
N PRO A 55 9.84 -12.40 -20.29
CA PRO A 55 9.60 -11.05 -20.78
C PRO A 55 10.49 -10.11 -19.95
N ALA A 56 11.34 -9.34 -20.63
CA ALA A 56 12.13 -8.33 -19.96
C ALA A 56 11.18 -7.43 -19.17
N ALA A 57 11.45 -7.22 -17.88
CA ALA A 57 10.69 -6.28 -17.08
C ALA A 57 10.64 -4.94 -17.82
N ALA A 58 9.44 -4.37 -17.95
CA ALA A 58 9.28 -3.09 -18.62
C ALA A 58 10.12 -2.04 -17.86
N ALA A 59 10.91 -1.26 -18.59
CA ALA A 59 11.68 -0.19 -17.97
C ALA A 59 10.73 0.83 -17.29
N PRO A 60 11.11 1.40 -16.15
CA PRO A 60 10.27 2.38 -15.46
C PRO A 60 9.96 3.58 -16.37
N THR A 61 8.74 4.11 -16.25
CA THR A 61 8.36 5.35 -16.96
C THR A 61 9.28 6.51 -16.56
N PRO A 62 9.45 7.56 -17.38
CA PRO A 62 10.23 8.73 -16.97
C PRO A 62 9.73 9.39 -15.67
N ALA A 63 8.41 9.39 -15.44
CA ALA A 63 7.79 9.88 -14.22
C ALA A 63 8.17 9.01 -13.01
N ALA A 64 8.09 7.69 -13.15
CA ALA A 64 8.53 6.72 -12.14
C ALA A 64 10.02 6.88 -11.81
N SER A 65 10.89 6.90 -12.84
CA SER A 65 12.33 7.09 -12.67
C SER A 65 12.67 8.39 -11.93
N SER A 66 11.95 9.48 -12.23
CA SER A 66 12.16 10.75 -11.52
C SER A 66 11.72 10.71 -10.07
N ALA A 67 10.59 10.05 -9.76
CA ALA A 67 10.14 9.87 -8.38
C ALA A 67 11.13 9.00 -7.58
N ALA A 68 11.58 7.89 -8.17
CA ALA A 68 12.58 7.01 -7.57
C ALA A 68 13.88 7.76 -7.25
N ALA A 69 14.40 8.53 -8.21
CA ALA A 69 15.61 9.33 -8.01
C ALA A 69 15.44 10.38 -6.89
N TRP A 70 14.27 11.03 -6.81
CA TRP A 70 13.98 11.98 -5.72
C TRP A 70 13.95 11.26 -4.37
N LEU A 71 13.21 10.17 -4.24
CA LEU A 71 13.11 9.38 -3.00
C LEU A 71 14.47 8.83 -2.55
N SER A 72 15.30 8.36 -3.49
CA SER A 72 16.66 7.93 -3.18
C SER A 72 17.53 9.09 -2.68
N GLY A 73 17.30 10.31 -3.15
CA GLY A 73 18.00 11.51 -2.68
C GLY A 73 17.64 11.93 -1.25
N GLU A 74 16.50 11.45 -0.72
CA GLU A 74 16.05 11.74 0.64
C GLU A 74 16.68 10.81 1.69
N LEU A 75 17.49 9.83 1.27
CA LEU A 75 18.15 8.87 2.16
C LEU A 75 19.52 9.39 2.62
N THR A 76 19.79 9.25 3.92
CA THR A 76 21.11 9.45 4.53
C THR A 76 21.53 8.13 5.17
N GLY A 77 22.61 7.51 4.67
CA GLY A 77 23.06 6.22 5.19
C GLY A 77 22.05 5.08 5.03
N GLY A 78 21.16 5.17 4.04
CA GLY A 78 20.08 4.20 3.80
C GLY A 78 18.79 4.50 4.56
N LEU A 79 18.72 5.54 5.39
CA LEU A 79 17.51 5.88 6.14
C LEU A 79 16.99 7.28 5.77
N ALA A 80 15.67 7.42 5.71
CA ALA A 80 15.01 8.72 5.63
C ALA A 80 15.15 9.44 6.98
N HIS A 81 15.71 10.65 6.97
CA HIS A 81 15.91 11.42 8.19
C HIS A 81 14.83 12.49 8.36
N ASN A 82 13.98 12.39 9.39
CA ASN A 82 12.98 13.40 9.70
C ASN A 82 13.60 14.49 10.59
N PRO A 83 13.69 15.77 10.13
CA PRO A 83 14.31 16.84 10.90
C PRO A 83 13.41 17.38 12.03
N ASN A 84 12.13 17.01 12.07
CA ASN A 84 11.19 17.48 13.08
C ASN A 84 11.45 16.80 14.44
N TYR A 85 10.94 17.41 15.52
CA TYR A 85 11.02 16.87 16.89
C TYR A 85 12.45 16.58 17.41
N GLY A 86 13.45 17.32 16.91
CA GLY A 86 14.84 17.14 17.31
C GLY A 86 15.65 16.21 16.41
N GLY A 87 15.05 15.68 15.35
CA GLY A 87 15.73 14.86 14.36
C GLY A 87 15.71 13.38 14.73
N PHE A 88 15.22 12.53 13.82
CA PHE A 88 15.29 11.08 13.97
C PHE A 88 15.33 10.38 12.61
N ASP A 89 15.91 9.19 12.58
CA ASP A 89 15.85 8.33 11.40
C ASP A 89 14.52 7.57 11.41
N ASP A 90 13.73 7.76 10.35
CA ASP A 90 12.40 7.18 10.20
C ASP A 90 12.49 5.85 9.43
N TYR A 91 12.59 4.76 10.18
CA TYR A 91 12.66 3.41 9.63
C TYR A 91 11.38 3.04 8.87
N GLY A 92 10.22 3.48 9.34
CA GLY A 92 8.93 3.18 8.72
C GLY A 92 8.79 3.82 7.34
N LEU A 93 9.16 5.09 7.22
CA LEU A 93 9.23 5.82 5.96
C LEU A 93 10.34 5.29 5.05
N SER A 94 11.48 4.87 5.61
CA SER A 94 12.55 4.23 4.84
C SER A 94 12.04 2.95 4.15
N LEU A 95 11.24 2.15 4.84
CA LEU A 95 10.59 0.98 4.25
C LEU A 95 9.53 1.35 3.19
N ASP A 96 8.79 2.45 3.37
CA ASP A 96 7.88 2.94 2.30
C ASP A 96 8.65 3.35 1.05
N ILE A 97 9.83 3.98 1.20
CA ILE A 97 10.74 4.25 0.09
C ILE A 97 11.20 2.95 -0.54
N PHE A 98 11.58 1.94 0.25
CA PHE A 98 11.95 0.62 -0.27
C PHE A 98 10.84 0.04 -1.16
N PHE A 99 9.58 0.00 -0.70
CA PHE A 99 8.47 -0.52 -1.49
C PHE A 99 8.23 0.29 -2.77
N ALA A 100 8.41 1.60 -2.73
CA ALA A 100 8.33 2.44 -3.91
C ALA A 100 9.42 2.07 -4.93
N LEU A 101 10.68 1.98 -4.50
CA LEU A 101 11.82 1.68 -5.38
C LEU A 101 11.72 0.27 -5.97
N ASP A 102 11.32 -0.71 -5.16
CA ASP A 102 11.07 -2.09 -5.56
C ASP A 102 9.96 -2.18 -6.62
N SER A 103 8.79 -1.61 -6.32
CA SER A 103 7.64 -1.62 -7.25
C SER A 103 7.93 -0.92 -8.58
N LEU A 104 8.75 0.13 -8.55
CA LEU A 104 9.18 0.83 -9.75
C LEU A 104 10.27 0.09 -10.53
N GLY A 105 10.96 -0.88 -9.93
CA GLY A 105 12.14 -1.51 -10.52
C GLY A 105 13.30 -0.52 -10.73
N ALA A 106 13.40 0.52 -9.89
CA ALA A 106 14.35 1.62 -10.03
C ALA A 106 15.16 1.83 -8.73
N GLU A 107 16.34 2.45 -8.83
CA GLU A 107 17.22 2.75 -7.69
C GLU A 107 17.47 1.55 -6.74
N GLN A 108 17.64 0.35 -7.29
CA GLN A 108 17.76 -0.90 -6.54
C GLN A 108 18.94 -0.91 -5.54
N GLY A 109 20.00 -0.15 -5.83
CA GLY A 109 21.11 0.06 -4.88
C GLY A 109 20.66 0.82 -3.62
N ALA A 110 19.78 1.81 -3.77
CA ALA A 110 19.21 2.54 -2.64
C ALA A 110 18.23 1.66 -1.85
N ALA A 111 17.38 0.89 -2.54
CA ALA A 111 16.51 -0.12 -1.91
C ALA A 111 17.32 -1.12 -1.05
N ALA A 112 18.42 -1.66 -1.60
CA ALA A 112 19.32 -2.54 -0.85
C ALA A 112 19.95 -1.84 0.36
N SER A 113 20.36 -0.58 0.23
CA SER A 113 20.95 0.20 1.33
C SER A 113 19.98 0.44 2.49
N ILE A 114 18.68 0.58 2.21
CA ILE A 114 17.65 0.67 3.24
C ILE A 114 17.64 -0.62 4.07
N LEU A 115 17.58 -1.78 3.41
CA LEU A 115 17.57 -3.06 4.12
C LEU A 115 18.86 -3.30 4.92
N ASP A 116 20.03 -2.88 4.41
CA ASP A 116 21.29 -2.97 5.17
C ASP A 116 21.27 -2.07 6.42
N ALA A 117 20.73 -0.86 6.31
CA ALA A 117 20.60 0.05 7.45
C ALA A 117 19.61 -0.49 8.50
N VAL A 118 18.44 -0.97 8.06
CA VAL A 118 17.45 -1.56 8.97
C VAL A 118 17.96 -2.85 9.61
N ALA A 119 18.72 -3.69 8.89
CA ALA A 119 19.33 -4.91 9.43
C ALA A 119 20.31 -4.63 10.57
N SER A 120 20.92 -3.45 10.61
CA SER A 120 21.86 -3.06 11.66
C SER A 120 21.16 -2.78 12.99
N ASN A 121 19.86 -2.44 12.96
CA ASN A 121 19.04 -2.25 14.16
C ASN A 121 17.55 -2.48 13.87
N PRO A 122 17.09 -3.73 13.64
CA PRO A 122 15.70 -3.99 13.28
C PRO A 122 14.73 -3.59 14.40
N ALA A 123 15.18 -3.67 15.66
CA ALA A 123 14.40 -3.32 16.85
C ALA A 123 14.00 -1.83 16.89
N ALA A 124 14.76 -0.93 16.24
CA ALA A 124 14.35 0.47 16.09
C ALA A 124 13.03 0.64 15.32
N TYR A 125 12.62 -0.37 14.55
CA TYR A 125 11.36 -0.35 13.82
C TYR A 125 10.30 -1.28 14.43
N ILE A 126 10.67 -2.52 14.74
CA ILE A 126 9.70 -3.54 15.21
C ILE A 126 9.42 -3.45 16.71
N GLY A 127 10.14 -2.59 17.43
CA GLY A 127 10.05 -2.44 18.88
C GLY A 127 11.14 -3.19 19.64
N TYR A 128 11.31 -2.82 20.91
CA TYR A 128 12.19 -3.46 21.87
C TYR A 128 11.33 -4.09 22.97
N GLU A 129 11.66 -5.33 23.35
CA GLU A 129 10.97 -6.01 24.44
C GLU A 129 10.90 -5.14 25.72
N PRO A 130 9.75 -5.07 26.39
CA PRO A 130 8.53 -5.88 26.16
C PRO A 130 7.56 -5.33 25.09
N SER A 131 7.89 -4.21 24.42
CA SER A 131 7.04 -3.57 23.41
C SER A 131 7.40 -3.99 21.98
N ILE A 132 6.51 -4.72 21.31
CA ILE A 132 6.74 -5.28 19.97
C ILE A 132 5.50 -5.10 19.10
N TYR A 133 5.67 -4.48 17.94
CA TYR A 133 4.56 -4.06 17.08
C TYR A 133 4.30 -5.07 15.94
N ALA A 134 3.09 -5.62 15.88
CA ALA A 134 2.74 -6.68 14.95
C ALA A 134 2.75 -6.22 13.48
N GLY A 135 2.16 -5.05 13.21
CA GLY A 135 2.16 -4.47 11.87
C GLY A 135 3.56 -4.14 11.36
N ALA A 136 4.45 -3.67 12.24
CA ALA A 136 5.84 -3.38 11.89
C ALA A 136 6.63 -4.65 11.56
N LEU A 137 6.40 -5.74 12.31
CA LEU A 137 6.96 -7.06 12.00
C LEU A 137 6.54 -7.53 10.60
N GLY A 138 5.23 -7.49 10.31
CA GLY A 138 4.70 -7.87 9.00
C GLY A 138 5.28 -7.03 7.85
N LYS A 139 5.34 -5.70 8.03
CA LYS A 139 5.87 -4.79 7.02
C LYS A 139 7.36 -5.02 6.77
N LEU A 140 8.17 -5.16 7.83
CA LEU A 140 9.59 -5.44 7.69
C LEU A 140 9.84 -6.82 7.06
N ALA A 141 9.15 -7.87 7.53
CA ALA A 141 9.29 -9.21 6.96
C ALA A 141 8.95 -9.24 5.47
N THR A 142 7.89 -8.53 5.06
CA THR A 142 7.52 -8.39 3.64
C THR A 142 8.61 -7.67 2.84
N ALA A 143 9.18 -6.57 3.36
CA ALA A 143 10.27 -5.86 2.69
C ALA A 143 11.54 -6.72 2.54
N VAL A 144 11.85 -7.52 3.56
CA VAL A 144 13.01 -8.42 3.57
C VAL A 144 12.86 -9.52 2.52
N ASP A 145 11.67 -10.15 2.44
CA ASP A 145 11.37 -11.18 1.43
C ASP A 145 11.46 -10.61 0.00
N LEU A 146 10.81 -9.47 -0.27
CA LEU A 146 10.89 -8.79 -1.57
C LEU A 146 12.32 -8.38 -1.94
N GLY A 147 13.12 -7.98 -0.96
CA GLY A 147 14.54 -7.67 -1.13
C GLY A 147 15.44 -8.89 -1.36
N GLY A 148 14.88 -10.09 -1.45
CA GLY A 148 15.61 -11.34 -1.66
C GLY A 148 16.44 -11.77 -0.46
N ARG A 149 16.07 -11.36 0.76
CA ARG A 149 16.73 -11.71 2.01
C ARG A 149 15.83 -12.60 2.85
N ASP A 150 16.43 -13.32 3.80
CA ASP A 150 15.70 -14.28 4.64
C ASP A 150 15.05 -13.57 5.86
N PRO A 151 13.72 -13.47 5.94
CA PRO A 151 13.03 -12.87 7.09
C PRO A 151 13.19 -13.67 8.38
N ARG A 152 13.63 -14.94 8.31
CA ARG A 152 13.90 -15.77 9.49
C ARG A 152 15.30 -15.57 10.07
N ALA A 153 16.16 -14.80 9.40
CA ALA A 153 17.55 -14.55 9.83
C ALA A 153 17.99 -13.09 9.63
N PHE A 154 17.05 -12.15 9.58
CA PHE A 154 17.32 -10.75 9.26
C PHE A 154 17.81 -9.96 10.46
N GLY A 155 18.99 -9.33 10.35
CA GLY A 155 19.55 -8.50 11.42
C GLY A 155 19.75 -9.25 12.75
N GLY A 156 19.90 -10.58 12.69
CA GLY A 156 19.98 -11.45 13.88
C GLY A 156 18.63 -11.80 14.52
N ALA A 157 17.50 -11.53 13.87
CA ALA A 157 16.16 -11.85 14.35
C ALA A 157 15.40 -12.75 13.35
N ASP A 158 14.55 -13.63 13.88
CA ASP A 158 13.49 -14.30 13.11
C ASP A 158 12.23 -13.43 13.18
N LEU A 159 11.94 -12.72 12.09
CA LEU A 159 10.79 -11.82 12.02
C LEU A 159 9.47 -12.59 11.91
N ILE A 160 9.49 -13.78 11.32
CA ILE A 160 8.30 -14.61 11.13
C ILE A 160 7.89 -15.23 12.46
N ASP A 161 8.82 -15.84 13.20
CA ASP A 161 8.54 -16.37 14.55
C ASP A 161 8.03 -15.26 15.49
N ARG A 162 8.57 -14.05 15.39
CA ARG A 162 8.08 -12.90 16.16
C ARG A 162 6.67 -12.47 15.75
N ALA A 163 6.36 -12.45 14.45
CA ALA A 163 5.03 -12.13 13.95
C ALA A 163 4.00 -13.19 14.39
N GLU A 164 4.33 -14.48 14.31
CA GLU A 164 3.49 -15.59 14.77
C GLU A 164 3.16 -15.46 16.27
N LYS A 165 4.13 -15.04 17.10
CA LYS A 165 3.92 -14.77 18.54
C LYS A 165 3.04 -13.56 18.85
N ARG A 166 2.66 -12.77 17.85
CA ARG A 166 1.69 -11.67 17.97
C ARG A 166 0.30 -12.07 17.51
N VAL A 167 0.11 -13.28 16.98
CA VAL A 167 -1.20 -13.76 16.53
C VAL A 167 -1.95 -14.36 17.72
N MET A 168 -3.17 -13.87 17.94
CA MET A 168 -4.12 -14.47 18.88
C MET A 168 -4.59 -15.81 18.32
N LEU A 169 -4.45 -16.89 19.10
CA LEU A 169 -4.74 -18.25 18.63
C LEU A 169 -6.17 -18.72 18.93
N ASP A 170 -6.83 -18.10 19.89
CA ASP A 170 -8.11 -18.58 20.43
C ASP A 170 -9.13 -17.45 20.61
N GLY A 171 -10.40 -17.85 20.70
CA GLY A 171 -11.52 -16.96 21.02
C GLY A 171 -11.99 -16.11 19.84
N PRO A 172 -12.84 -15.09 20.09
CA PRO A 172 -13.39 -14.23 19.04
C PRO A 172 -12.33 -13.48 18.22
N ALA A 173 -11.17 -13.22 18.83
CA ALA A 173 -10.02 -12.56 18.25
C ALA A 173 -9.03 -13.52 17.55
N ALA A 174 -9.33 -14.82 17.42
CA ALA A 174 -8.42 -15.76 16.76
C ALA A 174 -8.04 -15.26 15.34
N GLY A 175 -6.73 -15.28 15.04
CA GLY A 175 -6.15 -14.71 13.83
C GLY A 175 -5.78 -13.22 13.90
N ARG A 176 -6.22 -12.49 14.93
CA ARG A 176 -5.84 -11.08 15.12
C ARG A 176 -4.37 -10.97 15.49
N ALA A 177 -3.61 -10.18 14.75
CA ALA A 177 -2.28 -9.75 15.14
C ALA A 177 -2.39 -8.58 16.13
N THR A 178 -1.67 -8.65 17.25
CA THR A 178 -1.76 -7.67 18.35
C THR A 178 -0.38 -7.17 18.77
N ASP A 179 -0.29 -5.91 19.18
CA ASP A 179 0.96 -5.40 19.71
C ASP A 179 1.18 -5.91 21.13
N ALA A 180 2.43 -6.23 21.44
CA ALA A 180 2.87 -6.33 22.83
C ALA A 180 3.33 -4.93 23.26
N PHE A 181 3.03 -4.56 24.51
CA PHE A 181 3.44 -3.27 25.06
C PHE A 181 3.84 -3.42 26.53
N ASP A 182 4.77 -2.57 26.95
CA ASP A 182 5.14 -2.41 28.36
C ASP A 182 3.93 -1.88 29.14
N PRO A 183 3.39 -2.61 30.13
CA PRO A 183 2.28 -2.12 30.94
C PRO A 183 2.68 -0.94 31.85
N GLU A 184 3.98 -0.69 32.05
CA GLU A 184 4.47 0.47 32.79
C GLU A 184 4.58 1.73 31.93
N ASP A 185 4.53 1.60 30.59
CA ASP A 185 4.49 2.74 29.70
C ASP A 185 3.08 3.35 29.70
N PRO A 186 2.88 4.59 30.18
CA PRO A 186 1.57 5.24 30.16
C PRO A 186 1.03 5.48 28.74
N TRP A 187 1.88 5.35 27.72
CA TRP A 187 1.52 5.41 26.31
C TRP A 187 1.55 4.02 25.65
N GLY A 188 1.77 2.97 26.43
CA GLY A 188 1.70 1.59 25.97
C GLY A 188 0.27 1.18 25.65
N GLY A 189 0.09 0.55 24.50
CA GLY A 189 -1.21 0.04 24.08
C GLY A 189 -1.12 -0.83 22.84
N ASP A 190 -2.22 -1.53 22.57
CA ASP A 190 -2.39 -2.25 21.32
C ASP A 190 -2.96 -1.32 20.25
N TYR A 191 -2.11 -0.93 19.29
CA TYR A 191 -2.45 -0.03 18.20
C TYR A 191 -2.70 -0.77 16.88
N SER A 192 -2.84 -2.11 16.95
CA SER A 192 -3.08 -2.96 15.79
C SER A 192 -4.40 -2.61 15.09
N ASN A 193 -4.31 -2.47 13.78
CA ASN A 193 -5.41 -2.15 12.88
C ASN A 193 -5.36 -3.02 11.62
N SER A 194 -6.36 -2.93 10.74
CA SER A 194 -6.44 -3.81 9.56
C SER A 194 -5.33 -3.60 8.53
N ILE A 195 -4.67 -2.43 8.50
CA ILE A 195 -3.48 -2.19 7.66
C ILE A 195 -2.30 -3.00 8.23
N GLY A 196 -2.09 -2.95 9.55
CA GLY A 196 -1.10 -3.80 10.22
C GLY A 196 -1.38 -5.29 10.02
N GLN A 197 -2.64 -5.71 10.17
CA GLN A 197 -3.08 -7.07 9.90
C GLN A 197 -2.76 -7.50 8.45
N ALA A 198 -3.02 -6.63 7.46
CA ALA A 198 -2.73 -6.92 6.06
C ALA A 198 -1.23 -7.15 5.80
N TRP A 199 -0.35 -6.42 6.49
CA TRP A 199 1.09 -6.69 6.43
C TRP A 199 1.48 -8.03 7.06
N VAL A 200 0.83 -8.41 8.17
CA VAL A 200 1.05 -9.72 8.80
C VAL A 200 0.57 -10.85 7.88
N VAL A 201 -0.60 -10.70 7.25
CA VAL A 201 -1.10 -11.66 6.24
C VAL A 201 -0.08 -11.85 5.12
N ARG A 202 0.45 -10.77 4.52
CA ARG A 202 1.46 -10.88 3.46
C ARG A 202 2.70 -11.63 3.92
N ALA A 203 3.24 -11.26 5.09
CA ALA A 203 4.45 -11.87 5.61
C ALA A 203 4.28 -13.36 5.91
N LEU A 204 3.18 -13.73 6.59
CA LEU A 204 2.93 -15.12 6.99
C LEU A 204 2.53 -16.00 5.82
N ALA A 205 1.74 -15.49 4.87
CA ALA A 205 1.44 -16.20 3.62
C ALA A 205 2.70 -16.40 2.75
N ALA A 206 3.54 -15.37 2.62
CA ALA A 206 4.78 -15.48 1.84
C ALA A 206 5.79 -16.47 2.43
N ALA A 207 5.79 -16.62 3.76
CA ALA A 207 6.68 -17.51 4.52
C ALA A 207 6.13 -18.93 4.77
N ASP A 208 5.02 -19.31 4.12
CA ASP A 208 4.32 -20.59 4.31
C ASP A 208 4.05 -20.90 5.80
N SER A 209 3.66 -19.89 6.57
CA SER A 209 3.37 -20.02 8.01
C SER A 209 2.11 -20.87 8.24
N PRO A 210 2.10 -21.73 9.28
CA PRO A 210 0.89 -22.47 9.65
C PRO A 210 -0.26 -21.56 10.14
N LEU A 211 0.00 -20.28 10.44
CA LEU A 211 -1.01 -19.31 10.88
C LEU A 211 -1.53 -18.44 9.73
N ALA A 212 -1.09 -18.66 8.48
CA ALA A 212 -1.48 -17.85 7.33
C ALA A 212 -3.00 -17.82 7.13
N ASP A 213 -3.67 -18.97 7.24
CA ASP A 213 -5.13 -19.04 7.10
C ASP A 213 -5.84 -18.25 8.20
N ASP A 214 -5.40 -18.39 9.46
CA ASP A 214 -6.01 -17.71 10.61
C ASP A 214 -5.91 -16.19 10.49
N VAL A 215 -4.73 -15.66 10.13
CA VAL A 215 -4.55 -14.20 9.99
C VAL A 215 -5.32 -13.63 8.80
N THR A 216 -5.48 -14.40 7.73
CA THR A 216 -6.27 -14.02 6.56
C THR A 216 -7.76 -14.02 6.89
N ASP A 217 -8.25 -15.04 7.59
CA ASP A 217 -9.66 -15.13 8.01
C ASP A 217 -10.04 -13.97 8.94
N TYR A 218 -9.15 -13.56 9.85
CA TYR A 218 -9.39 -12.39 10.68
C TYR A 218 -9.40 -11.08 9.87
N LEU A 219 -8.58 -10.96 8.83
CA LEU A 219 -8.62 -9.81 7.92
C LEU A 219 -9.94 -9.77 7.13
N ILE A 220 -10.41 -10.91 6.62
CA ILE A 220 -11.71 -11.02 5.93
C ILE A 220 -12.86 -10.67 6.87
N LYS A 221 -12.78 -11.02 8.16
CA LYS A 221 -13.77 -10.61 9.17
C LYS A 221 -13.91 -9.08 9.26
N GLN A 222 -12.87 -8.31 8.90
CA GLN A 222 -12.92 -6.84 8.87
C GLN A 222 -13.56 -6.28 7.59
N GLN A 223 -13.75 -7.11 6.56
CA GLN A 223 -14.47 -6.74 5.35
C GLN A 223 -15.97 -6.67 5.65
N CYS A 224 -16.57 -5.55 5.26
CA CYS A 224 -17.97 -5.24 5.45
C CYS A 224 -18.80 -5.78 4.27
N ASP A 225 -20.12 -5.90 4.46
CA ASP A 225 -21.06 -6.40 3.44
C ASP A 225 -21.00 -5.62 2.10
N ASP A 226 -20.55 -4.36 2.11
CA ASP A 226 -20.37 -3.54 0.91
C ASP A 226 -19.01 -3.76 0.21
N GLY A 227 -18.15 -4.62 0.76
CA GLY A 227 -16.81 -4.93 0.27
C GLY A 227 -15.69 -4.05 0.86
N SER A 228 -16.04 -2.96 1.56
CA SER A 228 -15.06 -2.09 2.21
C SER A 228 -14.41 -2.77 3.42
N VAL A 229 -13.21 -2.35 3.81
CA VAL A 229 -12.54 -2.87 5.01
C VAL A 229 -12.34 -1.76 6.03
N ARG A 230 -12.87 -1.96 7.24
CA ARG A 230 -12.69 -1.02 8.37
C ARG A 230 -11.24 -1.02 8.85
N VAL A 231 -10.72 0.15 9.21
CA VAL A 231 -9.37 0.29 9.78
C VAL A 231 -9.36 -0.17 11.24
N THR A 232 -10.29 0.35 12.04
CA THR A 232 -10.48 -0.07 13.43
C THR A 232 -11.06 -1.47 13.46
N MET A 233 -10.26 -2.43 13.90
CA MET A 233 -10.66 -3.83 13.92
C MET A 233 -11.65 -4.13 15.05
N SER A 234 -12.48 -5.14 14.84
CA SER A 234 -13.35 -5.72 15.86
C SER A 234 -13.43 -7.23 15.66
N ASP A 235 -13.76 -7.93 16.74
CA ASP A 235 -13.90 -9.38 16.76
C ASP A 235 -15.26 -9.86 16.21
N ASP A 236 -16.20 -8.94 16.01
CA ASP A 236 -17.46 -9.20 15.32
C ASP A 236 -17.32 -8.97 13.82
N PRO A 237 -17.93 -9.79 12.94
CA PRO A 237 -17.94 -9.54 11.50
C PRO A 237 -18.42 -8.13 11.15
N CYS A 238 -17.77 -7.47 10.20
CA CYS A 238 -18.26 -6.19 9.72
C CYS A 238 -19.52 -6.40 8.85
N THR A 239 -20.65 -5.82 9.26
CA THR A 239 -21.92 -5.92 8.52
C THR A 239 -22.39 -4.57 7.96
N ALA A 240 -21.68 -3.48 8.27
CA ALA A 240 -22.04 -2.13 7.86
C ALA A 240 -20.84 -1.39 7.26
N GLY A 241 -21.05 -0.73 6.11
CA GLY A 241 -20.04 0.03 5.38
C GLY A 241 -19.43 1.14 6.25
N SER A 242 -18.20 0.91 6.69
CA SER A 242 -17.39 1.83 7.50
C SER A 242 -15.91 1.77 7.09
N GLY A 243 -15.61 1.11 5.98
CA GLY A 243 -14.26 0.97 5.48
C GLY A 243 -13.73 2.22 4.79
N THR A 244 -12.42 2.23 4.59
CA THR A 244 -11.69 3.31 3.96
C THR A 244 -11.02 2.85 2.67
N VAL A 245 -10.56 3.79 1.83
CA VAL A 245 -9.82 3.44 0.61
C VAL A 245 -8.54 2.71 1.00
N ASP A 246 -7.82 3.22 1.99
CA ASP A 246 -6.54 2.66 2.38
C ASP A 246 -6.68 1.27 3.00
N GLY A 247 -7.62 1.10 3.95
CA GLY A 247 -7.90 -0.20 4.56
C GLY A 247 -8.31 -1.25 3.53
N THR A 248 -9.18 -0.88 2.60
CA THR A 248 -9.66 -1.78 1.55
C THR A 248 -8.54 -2.14 0.56
N ALA A 249 -7.72 -1.17 0.15
CA ALA A 249 -6.62 -1.41 -0.78
C ALA A 249 -5.53 -2.30 -0.16
N PHE A 250 -5.14 -2.05 1.10
CA PHE A 250 -4.19 -2.91 1.81
C PHE A 250 -4.69 -4.35 1.94
N ALA A 251 -5.98 -4.51 2.29
CA ALA A 251 -6.59 -5.82 2.42
C ALA A 251 -6.64 -6.57 1.08
N VAL A 252 -7.11 -5.94 0.00
CA VAL A 252 -7.15 -6.56 -1.34
C VAL A 252 -5.76 -7.02 -1.79
N GLN A 253 -4.73 -6.19 -1.60
CA GLN A 253 -3.35 -6.57 -1.93
C GLN A 253 -2.85 -7.74 -1.08
N ALA A 254 -3.19 -7.79 0.22
CA ALA A 254 -2.80 -8.89 1.10
C ALA A 254 -3.49 -10.21 0.72
N LEU A 255 -4.80 -10.15 0.44
CA LEU A 255 -5.57 -11.30 -0.04
C LEU A 255 -5.07 -11.81 -1.40
N ALA A 256 -4.68 -10.90 -2.30
CA ALA A 256 -4.08 -11.29 -3.58
C ALA A 256 -2.74 -12.03 -3.38
N VAL A 257 -1.89 -11.56 -2.47
CA VAL A 257 -0.64 -12.27 -2.11
C VAL A 257 -0.93 -13.64 -1.52
N ALA A 258 -1.91 -13.75 -0.62
CA ALA A 258 -2.31 -15.03 -0.05
C ALA A 258 -2.86 -16.02 -1.10
N ASP A 259 -3.67 -15.52 -2.05
CA ASP A 259 -4.19 -16.31 -3.19
C ASP A 259 -3.06 -16.80 -4.09
N GLU A 260 -2.10 -15.93 -4.42
CA GLU A 260 -0.89 -16.27 -5.18
C GLU A 260 -0.02 -17.34 -4.47
N LYS A 261 -0.03 -17.34 -3.14
CA LYS A 261 0.65 -18.35 -2.29
C LYS A 261 -0.18 -19.62 -2.07
N GLY A 262 -1.36 -19.72 -2.68
CA GLY A 262 -2.16 -20.93 -2.74
C GLY A 262 -3.26 -21.05 -1.69
N GLN A 263 -3.53 -19.99 -0.91
CA GLN A 263 -4.69 -19.96 -0.02
C GLN A 263 -5.98 -19.89 -0.85
N ALA A 264 -6.90 -20.81 -0.62
CA ALA A 264 -8.12 -20.94 -1.41
C ALA A 264 -9.27 -20.07 -0.88
N GLY A 265 -10.25 -19.76 -1.74
CA GLY A 265 -11.51 -19.14 -1.33
C GLY A 265 -11.47 -17.61 -1.21
N LEU A 266 -10.40 -16.96 -1.64
CA LEU A 266 -10.20 -15.51 -1.48
C LEU A 266 -10.82 -14.67 -2.61
N ALA A 267 -11.18 -15.30 -3.73
CA ALA A 267 -11.64 -14.61 -4.94
C ALA A 267 -12.85 -13.69 -4.72
N ASP A 268 -13.84 -14.13 -3.91
CA ASP A 268 -15.05 -13.35 -3.66
C ASP A 268 -14.73 -12.10 -2.81
N SER A 269 -13.93 -12.24 -1.76
CA SER A 269 -13.48 -11.11 -0.93
C SER A 269 -12.62 -10.11 -1.71
N ILE A 270 -11.70 -10.59 -2.55
CA ILE A 270 -10.91 -9.74 -3.46
C ILE A 270 -11.86 -8.98 -4.39
N SER A 271 -12.78 -9.68 -5.05
CA SER A 271 -13.74 -9.08 -5.99
C SER A 271 -14.64 -8.03 -5.34
N ALA A 272 -15.11 -8.28 -4.12
CA ALA A 272 -15.92 -7.34 -3.35
C ALA A 272 -15.14 -6.05 -3.02
N GLY A 273 -13.91 -6.17 -2.52
CA GLY A 273 -13.05 -5.02 -2.22
C GLY A 273 -12.70 -4.21 -3.47
N VAL A 274 -12.40 -4.88 -4.59
CA VAL A 274 -12.13 -4.22 -5.88
C VAL A 274 -13.37 -3.49 -6.40
N THR A 275 -14.55 -4.11 -6.31
CA THR A 275 -15.82 -3.48 -6.72
C THR A 275 -16.09 -2.22 -5.91
N TRP A 276 -15.85 -2.28 -4.60
CA TRP A 276 -16.00 -1.12 -3.73
C TRP A 276 -15.01 -0.01 -4.09
N LEU A 277 -13.72 -0.33 -4.27
CA LEU A 277 -12.70 0.65 -4.69
C LEU A 277 -13.06 1.32 -6.02
N LEU A 278 -13.53 0.56 -7.02
CA LEU A 278 -13.99 1.13 -8.29
C LEU A 278 -15.15 2.11 -8.10
N GLY A 279 -16.03 1.86 -7.13
CA GLY A 279 -17.11 2.76 -6.74
C GLY A 279 -16.64 4.06 -6.06
N GLN A 280 -15.47 4.04 -5.41
CA GLN A 280 -14.89 5.21 -4.76
C GLN A 280 -14.10 6.12 -5.70
N GLN A 281 -13.70 5.62 -6.87
CA GLN A 281 -12.91 6.40 -7.80
C GLN A 281 -13.71 7.60 -8.33
N LYS A 282 -13.20 8.81 -8.09
CA LYS A 282 -13.79 10.06 -8.62
C LYS A 282 -13.63 10.15 -10.14
N SER A 283 -14.41 11.02 -10.77
CA SER A 283 -14.40 11.21 -12.22
C SER A 283 -13.04 11.69 -12.77
N ASP A 284 -12.25 12.40 -11.95
CA ASP A 284 -10.88 12.84 -12.26
C ASP A 284 -9.81 11.76 -12.00
N GLY A 285 -10.22 10.57 -11.54
CA GLY A 285 -9.36 9.43 -11.26
C GLY A 285 -8.86 9.33 -9.83
N SER A 286 -9.07 10.37 -9.01
CA SER A 286 -8.60 10.41 -7.62
C SER A 286 -9.41 9.53 -6.68
N PHE A 287 -8.76 9.20 -5.57
CA PHE A 287 -9.38 8.57 -4.42
C PHE A 287 -9.32 9.53 -3.24
N ASP A 288 -10.40 9.49 -2.46
CA ASP A 288 -10.55 10.23 -1.22
C ASP A 288 -10.32 9.28 -0.06
N ASP A 289 -9.55 9.74 0.91
CA ASP A 289 -9.63 9.19 2.25
C ASP A 289 -9.62 10.36 3.24
N GLU A 290 -10.32 10.18 4.37
CA GLU A 290 -10.46 11.21 5.41
C GLU A 290 -11.05 12.55 4.95
N GLY A 291 -11.85 12.54 3.88
CA GLY A 291 -12.59 13.71 3.40
C GLY A 291 -11.80 14.61 2.45
N SER A 292 -10.63 14.18 1.97
CA SER A 292 -9.93 14.85 0.88
C SER A 292 -9.26 13.88 -0.11
N ALA A 293 -9.34 14.22 -1.39
CA ALA A 293 -8.60 13.52 -2.44
C ALA A 293 -7.10 13.79 -2.30
N ASN A 294 -6.30 12.74 -2.17
CA ASN A 294 -4.87 12.83 -1.93
C ASN A 294 -4.07 11.78 -2.71
N THR A 295 -2.77 12.01 -2.89
CA THR A 295 -1.91 11.13 -3.68
C THR A 295 -1.54 9.83 -2.96
N ASN A 296 -1.62 9.77 -1.63
CA ASN A 296 -1.31 8.57 -0.85
C ASN A 296 -2.32 7.47 -1.21
N SER A 297 -3.59 7.75 -0.94
CA SER A 297 -4.71 6.83 -1.18
C SER A 297 -4.91 6.58 -2.67
N THR A 298 -4.74 7.61 -3.51
CA THR A 298 -4.81 7.44 -4.97
C THR A 298 -3.70 6.53 -5.49
N GLY A 299 -2.47 6.65 -4.96
CA GLY A 299 -1.33 5.78 -5.32
C GLY A 299 -1.56 4.32 -4.95
N LEU A 300 -1.98 4.10 -3.71
CA LEU A 300 -2.27 2.77 -3.20
C LEU A 300 -3.43 2.11 -3.97
N ALA A 301 -4.51 2.85 -4.23
CA ALA A 301 -5.62 2.36 -5.03
C ALA A 301 -5.21 2.09 -6.49
N ALA A 302 -4.37 2.96 -7.10
CA ALA A 302 -3.85 2.74 -8.44
C ALA A 302 -3.06 1.43 -8.54
N ALA A 303 -2.15 1.19 -7.59
CA ALA A 303 -1.34 -0.02 -7.53
C ALA A 303 -2.21 -1.28 -7.37
N THR A 304 -3.19 -1.23 -6.46
CA THR A 304 -4.14 -2.32 -6.23
C THR A 304 -4.94 -2.65 -7.49
N LEU A 305 -5.52 -1.62 -8.11
CA LEU A 305 -6.31 -1.77 -9.33
C LEU A 305 -5.47 -2.30 -10.49
N ALA A 306 -4.20 -1.89 -10.60
CA ALA A 306 -3.29 -2.43 -11.60
C ALA A 306 -2.99 -3.91 -11.37
N GLN A 307 -2.71 -4.31 -10.12
CA GLN A 307 -2.42 -5.70 -9.73
C GLN A 307 -3.57 -6.65 -10.12
N VAL A 308 -4.81 -6.24 -9.86
CA VAL A 308 -6.02 -7.04 -10.14
C VAL A 308 -6.58 -6.83 -11.56
N GLY A 309 -5.81 -6.18 -12.45
CA GLY A 309 -6.14 -6.08 -13.88
C GLY A 309 -7.12 -4.96 -14.28
N GLN A 310 -7.51 -4.07 -13.36
CA GLN A 310 -8.38 -2.91 -13.61
C GLN A 310 -7.61 -1.73 -14.24
N LYS A 311 -7.03 -1.98 -15.42
CA LYS A 311 -6.06 -1.09 -16.09
C LYS A 311 -6.57 0.33 -16.32
N THR A 312 -7.79 0.50 -16.82
CA THR A 312 -8.34 1.82 -17.14
C THR A 312 -8.50 2.70 -15.90
N SER A 313 -9.00 2.13 -14.80
CA SER A 313 -9.14 2.85 -13.53
C SER A 313 -7.78 3.17 -12.93
N ALA A 314 -6.85 2.21 -12.95
CA ALA A 314 -5.48 2.42 -12.51
C ALA A 314 -4.77 3.54 -13.30
N GLN A 315 -4.97 3.61 -14.62
CA GLN A 315 -4.43 4.65 -15.49
C GLN A 315 -4.97 6.06 -15.17
N LYS A 316 -6.27 6.17 -14.85
CA LYS A 316 -6.85 7.46 -14.43
C LYS A 316 -6.25 7.95 -13.12
N ALA A 317 -6.09 7.05 -12.15
CA ALA A 317 -5.45 7.36 -10.88
C ALA A 317 -3.97 7.77 -11.07
N ALA A 318 -3.23 7.05 -11.90
CA ALA A 318 -1.85 7.40 -12.27
C ALA A 318 -1.74 8.78 -12.94
N ALA A 319 -2.67 9.12 -13.84
CA ALA A 319 -2.71 10.44 -14.47
C ALA A 319 -2.99 11.56 -13.45
N TRP A 320 -3.87 11.30 -12.47
CA TRP A 320 -4.12 12.24 -11.40
C TRP A 320 -2.87 12.46 -10.54
N ILE A 321 -2.18 11.41 -10.13
CA ILE A 321 -0.90 11.47 -9.38
C ILE A 321 0.15 12.25 -10.16
N LEU A 322 0.30 11.97 -11.47
CA LEU A 322 1.26 12.65 -12.33
C LEU A 322 1.03 14.16 -12.38
N SER A 323 -0.23 14.61 -12.29
CA SER A 323 -0.55 16.04 -12.23
C SER A 323 -0.12 16.73 -10.93
N ARG A 324 0.23 15.96 -9.89
CA ARG A 324 0.78 16.43 -8.60
C ARG A 324 2.29 16.25 -8.49
N GLN A 325 2.91 15.58 -9.46
CA GLN A 325 4.36 15.42 -9.51
C GLN A 325 5.05 16.73 -9.93
N VAL A 326 6.17 17.04 -9.27
CA VAL A 326 7.06 18.13 -9.64
C VAL A 326 7.86 17.74 -10.88
N THR A 327 7.72 18.53 -11.93
CA THR A 327 8.39 18.34 -13.23
C THR A 327 9.14 19.60 -13.62
N THR A 328 10.12 19.50 -14.52
CA THR A 328 10.85 20.68 -15.02
C THR A 328 9.92 21.74 -15.59
N LYS A 329 8.80 21.31 -16.22
CA LYS A 329 7.79 22.20 -16.81
C LYS A 329 7.03 22.99 -15.74
N ASN A 330 6.59 22.36 -14.66
CA ASN A 330 5.75 22.99 -13.64
C ASN A 330 6.53 23.64 -12.49
N SER A 331 7.84 23.42 -12.40
CA SER A 331 8.72 23.96 -11.36
C SER A 331 9.68 25.06 -11.83
N SER A 332 9.72 25.33 -13.14
CA SER A 332 10.53 26.43 -13.68
C SER A 332 10.12 27.77 -13.08
N GLY A 333 11.08 28.48 -12.48
CA GLY A 333 10.85 29.76 -11.81
C GLY A 333 10.19 29.66 -10.42
N THR A 334 9.99 28.46 -9.88
CA THR A 334 9.38 28.24 -8.55
C THR A 334 10.43 27.79 -7.52
N ALA A 335 10.04 27.73 -6.26
CA ALA A 335 10.88 27.19 -5.19
C ALA A 335 11.12 25.67 -5.33
N LEU A 336 10.29 24.95 -6.10
CA LEU A 336 10.41 23.50 -6.35
C LEU A 336 11.39 23.13 -7.46
N LYS A 337 12.10 24.06 -8.09
CA LYS A 337 12.98 23.78 -9.25
C LYS A 337 14.06 22.71 -9.02
N LYS A 338 14.39 22.41 -7.76
CA LYS A 338 15.36 21.38 -7.35
C LYS A 338 14.70 20.09 -6.83
N GLN A 339 13.37 20.03 -6.79
CA GLN A 339 12.58 18.95 -6.22
C GLN A 339 11.92 18.09 -7.31
N ILE A 340 12.57 17.96 -8.47
CA ILE A 340 12.04 17.21 -9.62
C ILE A 340 11.83 15.76 -9.21
N GLY A 341 10.62 15.24 -9.42
CA GLY A 341 10.24 13.88 -9.03
C GLY A 341 9.38 13.80 -7.77
N ALA A 342 9.48 14.77 -6.86
CA ALA A 342 8.65 14.85 -5.66
C ALA A 342 7.16 14.88 -6.03
N ILE A 343 6.31 14.27 -5.22
CA ILE A 343 4.86 14.22 -5.43
C ILE A 343 4.18 14.91 -4.26
N ALA A 344 3.39 15.93 -4.56
CA ALA A 344 2.63 16.66 -3.55
C ALA A 344 1.44 15.83 -3.07
N PHE A 345 1.13 15.89 -1.77
CA PHE A 345 -0.04 15.24 -1.19
C PHE A 345 -1.35 15.57 -1.92
N ASP A 346 -1.53 16.85 -2.27
CA ASP A 346 -2.67 17.34 -3.03
C ASP A 346 -2.30 18.59 -3.86
N GLN A 347 -3.31 19.23 -4.46
CA GLN A 347 -3.11 20.45 -5.25
C GLN A 347 -2.72 21.67 -4.39
N ALA A 348 -3.17 21.73 -3.13
CA ALA A 348 -2.85 22.82 -2.22
C ALA A 348 -1.38 22.75 -1.81
N ALA A 349 -0.88 21.56 -1.44
CA ALA A 349 0.51 21.27 -1.16
C ALA A 349 1.41 21.58 -2.36
N LEU A 350 1.01 21.22 -3.59
CA LEU A 350 1.77 21.58 -4.79
C LEU A 350 1.84 23.11 -4.99
N THR A 351 0.74 23.81 -4.73
CA THR A 351 0.67 25.27 -4.89
C THR A 351 1.52 25.97 -3.84
N ALA A 352 1.40 25.59 -2.57
CA ALA A 352 2.24 26.09 -1.48
C ALA A 352 3.72 25.78 -1.75
N GLY A 353 4.04 24.55 -2.14
CA GLY A 353 5.40 24.15 -2.49
C GLY A 353 6.00 24.99 -3.61
N LYS A 354 5.24 25.37 -4.64
CA LYS A 354 5.74 26.27 -5.69
C LYS A 354 6.15 27.65 -5.14
N ALA A 355 5.43 28.17 -4.16
CA ALA A 355 5.76 29.43 -3.52
C ALA A 355 6.93 29.31 -2.54
N ASP A 356 6.87 28.33 -1.64
CA ASP A 356 7.69 28.29 -0.43
C ASP A 356 8.81 27.22 -0.48
N GLY A 357 8.69 26.27 -1.39
CA GLY A 357 9.52 25.08 -1.47
C GLY A 357 9.01 23.95 -0.57
N ILE A 358 9.79 22.88 -0.48
CA ILE A 358 9.63 21.86 0.56
C ILE A 358 10.44 22.35 1.76
N THR A 359 9.76 22.68 2.85
CA THR A 359 10.36 23.20 4.09
C THR A 359 10.49 22.06 5.10
N ASP A 360 11.22 22.27 6.21
CA ASP A 360 11.32 21.26 7.26
C ASP A 360 9.93 20.83 7.78
N ALA A 361 9.02 21.80 7.93
CA ALA A 361 7.65 21.57 8.38
C ALA A 361 6.78 20.79 7.39
N THR A 362 7.09 20.82 6.09
CA THR A 362 6.32 20.10 5.06
C THR A 362 7.04 18.87 4.51
N SER A 363 8.34 18.71 4.82
CA SER A 363 9.20 17.64 4.29
C SER A 363 8.64 16.24 4.55
N ASP A 364 8.12 15.98 5.75
CA ASP A 364 7.51 14.70 6.11
C ASP A 364 6.31 14.37 5.21
N GLN A 365 5.39 15.33 5.03
CA GLN A 365 4.22 15.17 4.14
C GLN A 365 4.66 14.85 2.71
N TRP A 366 5.64 15.57 2.16
CA TRP A 366 6.12 15.34 0.79
C TRP A 366 6.79 13.98 0.62
N ARG A 367 7.55 13.50 1.62
CA ARG A 367 8.21 12.18 1.54
C ARG A 367 7.21 11.05 1.62
N ARG A 368 6.26 11.09 2.56
CA ARG A 368 5.19 10.09 2.68
C ARG A 368 4.33 10.05 1.42
N ALA A 369 3.94 11.22 0.93
CA ALA A 369 3.16 11.32 -0.30
C ALA A 369 3.93 10.77 -1.51
N SER A 370 5.20 11.12 -1.65
CA SER A 370 6.02 10.61 -2.74
C SER A 370 6.20 9.09 -2.66
N ALA A 371 6.52 8.53 -1.49
CA ALA A 371 6.72 7.10 -1.34
C ALA A 371 5.46 6.29 -1.67
N GLN A 372 4.30 6.71 -1.15
CA GLN A 372 3.04 5.98 -1.35
C GLN A 372 2.45 6.19 -2.75
N ALA A 373 2.61 7.39 -3.32
CA ALA A 373 2.07 7.70 -4.65
C ALA A 373 2.91 7.15 -5.80
N ALA A 374 4.23 7.05 -5.63
CA ALA A 374 5.14 6.65 -6.70
C ALA A 374 4.88 5.21 -7.20
N ILE A 375 4.35 4.34 -6.34
CA ILE A 375 3.93 2.97 -6.71
C ILE A 375 2.92 2.99 -7.87
N GLY A 376 2.07 4.02 -7.96
CA GLY A 376 1.12 4.20 -9.06
C GLY A 376 1.71 4.74 -10.37
N LEU A 377 2.98 5.17 -10.42
CA LEU A 377 3.58 5.83 -11.59
C LEU A 377 4.20 4.87 -12.62
N ASN A 378 4.34 3.58 -12.30
CA ASN A 378 4.80 2.59 -13.28
C ASN A 378 3.68 2.15 -14.24
N ILE A 379 2.45 2.59 -13.99
CA ILE A 379 1.29 2.30 -14.84
C ILE A 379 1.40 3.11 -16.13
N ALA A 380 1.46 2.42 -17.27
CA ALA A 380 1.52 3.08 -18.57
C ALA A 380 0.23 3.88 -18.85
N ILE A 381 0.36 5.21 -18.95
CA ILE A 381 -0.73 6.11 -19.33
C ILE A 381 -0.75 6.22 -20.87
N PRO A 382 -1.87 5.88 -21.54
CA PRO A 382 -1.97 6.07 -22.99
C PRO A 382 -1.78 7.55 -23.34
N ALA A 383 -0.95 7.83 -24.34
CA ALA A 383 -0.87 9.18 -24.90
C ALA A 383 -2.26 9.57 -25.42
N THR A 384 -2.76 10.75 -25.03
CA THR A 384 -3.96 11.29 -25.66
C THR A 384 -3.63 11.63 -27.13
N PRO A 385 -4.56 11.44 -28.08
CA PRO A 385 -4.31 11.72 -29.50
C PRO A 385 -3.83 13.15 -29.81
N ASP A 386 -3.99 14.09 -28.88
CA ASP A 386 -3.64 15.51 -29.04
C ASP A 386 -2.15 15.81 -28.75
N ASP A 387 -1.38 14.87 -28.20
CA ASP A 387 0.05 15.06 -27.88
C ASP A 387 1.01 14.54 -28.98
N SER A 388 0.47 14.25 -30.17
CA SER A 388 1.22 13.65 -31.29
C SER A 388 1.94 14.67 -32.20
N THR A 389 2.20 15.89 -31.73
CA THR A 389 2.95 16.91 -32.51
C THR A 389 4.31 17.31 -31.92
N ALA A 390 4.89 16.51 -31.02
CA ALA A 390 6.27 16.71 -30.58
C ALA A 390 7.02 15.40 -30.36
N GLY A 391 7.41 14.74 -31.45
CA GLY A 391 8.26 13.54 -31.39
C GLY A 391 8.65 13.07 -32.77
N GLY A 392 9.68 13.70 -33.35
CA GLY A 392 10.28 13.26 -34.60
C GLY A 392 10.73 11.81 -34.49
N SER A 393 10.08 10.95 -35.27
CA SER A 393 10.52 9.59 -35.56
C SER A 393 11.92 9.63 -36.17
N THR A 394 12.92 9.15 -35.43
CA THR A 394 14.22 8.78 -36.00
C THR A 394 14.20 7.28 -36.26
N THR A 395 13.56 6.91 -37.37
CA THR A 395 13.77 5.58 -37.95
C THR A 395 15.12 5.57 -38.65
N GLY A 396 16.01 4.67 -38.22
CA GLY A 396 17.30 4.44 -38.86
C GLY A 396 17.13 4.06 -40.33
N GLY A 397 17.75 4.84 -41.21
CA GLY A 397 17.76 4.63 -42.65
C GLY A 397 19.18 4.77 -43.19
N SER A 398 19.69 3.66 -43.69
CA SER A 398 21.03 3.47 -44.25
C SER A 398 21.39 4.47 -45.35
N THR A 399 22.67 4.83 -45.40
CA THR A 399 23.33 5.67 -46.41
C THR A 399 23.17 5.16 -47.84
N ALA A 400 22.72 6.03 -48.75
CA ALA A 400 23.11 6.06 -50.16
C ALA A 400 22.81 7.44 -50.75
N GLY A 401 23.80 8.03 -51.43
CA GLY A 401 23.78 9.41 -51.91
C GLY A 401 22.94 9.64 -53.17
N GLY A 402 22.67 10.92 -53.43
CA GLY A 402 22.03 11.39 -54.65
C GLY A 402 21.82 12.90 -54.63
N SER A 403 22.69 13.62 -55.32
CA SER A 403 22.67 15.07 -55.55
C SER A 403 21.54 15.48 -56.51
N ALA A 404 20.84 16.59 -56.25
CA ALA A 404 20.70 17.75 -57.16
C ALA A 404 19.50 18.69 -56.85
N SER A 405 19.82 19.99 -56.87
CA SER A 405 19.07 21.16 -57.39
C SER A 405 17.65 21.54 -56.91
N SER A 406 17.62 22.68 -56.21
CA SER A 406 16.91 23.95 -56.53
C SER A 406 15.55 23.91 -57.24
N ASP A 407 14.53 24.50 -56.63
CA ASP A 407 13.92 25.71 -57.20
C ASP A 407 13.05 26.50 -56.20
N SER A 408 13.10 27.82 -56.35
CA SER A 408 12.31 28.84 -55.66
C SER A 408 11.01 29.14 -56.41
N SER A 409 9.92 29.47 -55.71
CA SER A 409 9.00 30.55 -56.17
C SER A 409 8.04 31.03 -55.07
N THR A 410 8.02 32.35 -54.94
CA THR A 410 7.05 33.22 -54.26
C THR A 410 5.81 33.49 -55.12
N SER A 411 4.63 33.61 -54.50
CA SER A 411 3.56 34.62 -54.72
C SER A 411 2.35 34.21 -53.86
N GLY A 412 1.66 35.03 -53.06
CA GLY A 412 1.14 36.38 -53.29
C GLY A 412 -0.35 36.29 -53.65
N GLY A 413 -1.27 36.73 -52.77
CA GLY A 413 -2.71 36.74 -53.09
C GLY A 413 -3.64 37.10 -51.94
N THR A 414 -3.90 38.40 -51.77
CA THR A 414 -4.98 38.99 -50.96
C THR A 414 -6.27 39.06 -51.79
N THR A 415 -7.43 38.70 -51.25
CA THR A 415 -8.73 39.26 -51.69
C THR A 415 -9.76 39.33 -50.54
N THR A 416 -10.38 40.50 -50.48
CA THR A 416 -11.51 40.97 -49.65
C THR A 416 -12.87 40.53 -50.21
N GLY A 417 -13.89 40.40 -49.33
CA GLY A 417 -15.30 40.49 -49.71
C GLY A 417 -16.30 39.94 -48.69
N GLY A 418 -16.91 40.81 -47.87
CA GLY A 418 -18.25 40.58 -47.26
C GLY A 418 -19.38 40.94 -48.24
N PRO A 419 -20.69 40.77 -47.92
CA PRO A 419 -21.30 41.42 -46.74
C PRO A 419 -22.44 40.67 -45.98
N ALA A 420 -22.66 41.14 -44.73
CA ALA A 420 -23.84 41.29 -43.85
C ALA A 420 -25.19 40.53 -44.05
N ALA A 421 -25.81 40.06 -42.95
CA ALA A 421 -26.78 40.83 -42.13
C ALA A 421 -27.43 40.06 -40.95
N ALA A 422 -27.69 40.81 -39.86
CA ALA A 422 -28.67 40.65 -38.75
C ALA A 422 -28.62 39.38 -37.87
N GLY A 423 -28.62 39.40 -36.53
CA GLY A 423 -28.97 40.40 -35.51
C GLY A 423 -30.01 39.79 -34.57
N VAL A 424 -29.73 39.68 -33.26
CA VAL A 424 -30.66 39.78 -32.11
C VAL A 424 -29.80 39.75 -30.82
N ALA A 425 -30.00 40.75 -29.96
CA ALA A 425 -29.45 40.85 -28.62
C ALA A 425 -30.53 40.54 -27.58
N VAL A 426 -30.21 39.70 -26.61
CA VAL A 426 -30.87 39.48 -25.30
C VAL A 426 -29.76 38.89 -24.43
N GLY A 427 -29.43 39.26 -23.19
CA GLY A 427 -30.01 40.10 -22.16
C GLY A 427 -29.23 39.67 -20.90
N ALA A 428 -28.58 40.61 -20.22
CA ALA A 428 -27.79 40.32 -19.03
C ALA A 428 -28.70 39.81 -17.90
N ALA A 429 -28.34 38.68 -17.29
CA ALA A 429 -28.98 38.14 -16.09
C ALA A 429 -28.00 38.22 -14.91
N ALA A 430 -28.53 38.74 -13.80
CA ALA A 430 -27.82 39.09 -12.59
C ALA A 430 -27.28 37.89 -11.82
N GLU A 431 -26.18 38.16 -11.11
CA GLU A 431 -25.50 37.32 -10.13
C GLU A 431 -26.37 37.13 -8.87
N PRO A 432 -26.56 35.90 -8.34
CA PRO A 432 -27.24 35.72 -7.06
C PRO A 432 -26.27 35.93 -5.88
N GLU A 433 -26.69 36.74 -4.90
CA GLU A 433 -26.02 36.92 -3.61
C GLU A 433 -25.85 35.59 -2.85
N PRO A 434 -24.74 35.39 -2.11
CA PRO A 434 -24.53 34.19 -1.32
C PRO A 434 -25.46 34.14 -0.10
N THR A 435 -26.15 33.01 0.05
CA THR A 435 -26.94 32.67 1.25
C THR A 435 -26.00 32.35 2.43
N PRO A 436 -26.24 32.84 3.66
CA PRO A 436 -25.37 32.60 4.80
C PRO A 436 -25.39 31.12 5.21
N THR A 437 -24.21 30.51 5.28
CA THR A 437 -23.99 29.16 5.83
C THR A 437 -24.27 29.16 7.34
N PRO A 438 -25.04 28.21 7.90
CA PRO A 438 -25.28 28.13 9.33
C PRO A 438 -24.00 27.70 10.08
N THR A 439 -23.66 28.47 11.11
CA THR A 439 -22.61 28.14 12.09
C THR A 439 -22.97 26.86 12.84
N PRO A 440 -22.11 25.83 12.91
CA PRO A 440 -22.37 24.67 13.74
C PRO A 440 -22.29 25.05 15.24
N GLU A 441 -23.35 24.71 15.96
CA GLU A 441 -23.46 24.81 17.41
C GLU A 441 -22.58 23.73 18.07
N PRO A 442 -21.83 24.02 19.15
CA PRO A 442 -20.93 23.06 19.77
C PRO A 442 -21.74 21.92 20.42
N THR A 443 -21.50 20.69 19.95
CA THR A 443 -22.07 19.49 20.59
C THR A 443 -21.37 19.26 21.94
N ALA A 444 -22.18 19.17 22.99
CA ALA A 444 -21.71 19.03 24.37
C ALA A 444 -20.97 17.69 24.59
N THR A 445 -19.82 17.79 25.26
CA THR A 445 -19.05 16.67 25.80
C THR A 445 -19.90 15.84 26.76
N PRO A 446 -19.95 14.50 26.66
CA PRO A 446 -20.62 13.69 27.67
C PRO A 446 -19.85 13.75 28.99
N THR A 447 -20.54 14.16 30.05
CA THR A 447 -20.08 14.16 31.44
C THR A 447 -19.74 12.73 31.88
N PRO A 448 -18.64 12.50 32.63
CA PRO A 448 -18.37 11.20 33.23
C PRO A 448 -19.47 10.86 34.25
N VAL A 449 -19.96 9.62 34.19
CA VAL A 449 -20.82 9.04 35.23
C VAL A 449 -19.97 8.79 36.46
N ASP A 450 -20.30 9.49 37.54
CA ASP A 450 -19.74 9.35 38.88
C ASP A 450 -20.25 8.04 39.49
N ASP A 451 -19.33 7.10 39.78
CA ASP A 451 -19.60 5.99 40.68
C ASP A 451 -18.66 6.17 41.89
N SER A 452 -19.14 6.95 42.85
CA SER A 452 -18.49 7.19 44.14
C SER A 452 -18.90 6.12 45.14
N ALA A 453 -17.92 5.34 45.65
CA ALA A 453 -17.92 4.83 47.02
C ALA A 453 -16.51 4.43 47.52
N ASP A 454 -15.89 5.36 48.25
CA ASP A 454 -15.11 5.18 49.49
C ASP A 454 -13.88 4.23 49.56
N THR A 455 -12.67 4.79 49.71
CA THR A 455 -11.95 4.85 51.02
C THR A 455 -10.57 5.58 50.97
N VAL A 456 -10.53 6.78 51.56
CA VAL A 456 -9.64 7.31 52.63
C VAL A 456 -8.09 7.09 52.60
N VAL A 457 -7.37 8.19 52.27
CA VAL A 457 -6.21 8.87 52.96
C VAL A 457 -4.83 8.18 53.10
N ALA A 458 -3.79 8.76 52.48
CA ALA A 458 -2.69 9.51 53.14
C ALA A 458 -1.51 9.83 52.18
N GLU A 459 -1.15 11.12 52.01
CA GLU A 459 0.24 11.54 51.74
C GLU A 459 0.94 11.89 53.08
N PRO A 460 2.29 11.89 53.15
CA PRO A 460 3.01 13.15 52.89
C PRO A 460 4.39 13.02 52.19
N THR A 461 4.65 13.98 51.30
CA THR A 461 5.86 14.79 51.06
C THR A 461 7.28 14.24 51.37
N SER A 462 8.19 14.34 50.38
CA SER A 462 9.33 15.30 50.37
C SER A 462 10.35 15.01 49.26
N ALA A 463 11.03 16.10 48.84
CA ALA A 463 11.88 16.27 47.68
C ALA A 463 13.26 15.58 47.75
N SER A 464 13.82 15.23 46.59
CA SER A 464 15.20 15.55 46.22
C SER A 464 15.46 15.27 44.73
N THR A 465 16.21 16.19 44.14
CA THR A 465 16.88 16.19 42.84
C THR A 465 17.69 14.91 42.58
N ASP A 466 17.63 14.39 41.36
CA ASP A 466 18.82 14.18 40.51
C ASP A 466 18.41 13.82 39.08
N GLY A 467 19.20 14.35 38.13
CA GLY A 467 18.94 14.27 36.70
C GLY A 467 19.11 12.86 36.15
N SER A 468 18.22 12.49 35.23
CA SER A 468 18.43 11.36 34.35
C SER A 468 17.77 11.65 33.02
N MET A 469 18.55 11.40 31.97
CA MET A 469 18.15 11.43 30.58
C MET A 469 16.96 10.49 30.37
N THR A 470 15.89 10.98 29.74
CA THR A 470 14.75 10.15 29.33
C THR A 470 14.60 10.29 27.82
N GLY A 471 14.89 9.19 27.13
CA GLY A 471 14.79 9.05 25.68
C GLY A 471 13.33 9.08 25.24
N TRP A 472 13.09 9.81 24.16
CA TRP A 472 11.79 9.88 23.51
C TRP A 472 11.68 8.74 22.52
N ILE A 473 10.93 7.71 22.88
CA ILE A 473 10.41 6.72 21.94
C ILE A 473 9.12 7.34 21.38
N VAL A 474 9.20 7.96 20.21
CA VAL A 474 8.01 8.29 19.43
C VAL A 474 7.61 7.00 18.71
N ALA A 475 6.67 6.27 19.31
CA ALA A 475 5.96 5.20 18.63
C ALA A 475 5.31 5.78 17.36
N GLY A 476 5.72 5.28 16.21
CA GLY A 476 5.30 5.74 14.87
C GLY A 476 3.86 5.35 14.49
N ILE A 477 2.89 5.59 15.38
CA ILE A 477 1.44 5.38 15.11
C ILE A 477 0.62 6.67 15.33
N ALA A 478 1.28 7.84 15.31
CA ALA A 478 0.60 9.13 15.20
C ALA A 478 1.11 9.92 13.98
N ALA A 479 0.74 9.49 12.78
CA ALA A 479 0.84 10.30 11.57
C ALA A 479 -0.34 10.05 10.62
N VAL A 480 -1.56 10.14 11.17
CA VAL A 480 -2.80 10.39 10.41
C VAL A 480 -3.58 11.54 11.08
N LEU A 481 -2.88 12.61 11.46
CA LEU A 481 -3.52 13.82 11.98
C LEU A 481 -2.63 15.03 11.69
N MET A 482 -2.83 15.61 10.51
CA MET A 482 -2.41 16.99 10.22
C MET A 482 -3.56 17.73 9.53
N LEU A 483 -4.43 18.31 10.36
CA LEU A 483 -5.30 19.42 9.98
C LEU A 483 -4.41 20.64 9.66
N GLY A 484 -4.16 20.88 8.38
CA GLY A 484 -3.59 22.13 7.90
C GLY A 484 -4.65 23.23 7.85
N THR A 485 -4.87 23.96 8.96
CA THR A 485 -5.58 25.24 8.91
C THR A 485 -4.57 26.38 8.77
N ALA A 486 -4.42 26.91 7.55
CA ALA A 486 -3.69 28.14 7.30
C ALA A 486 -4.54 29.35 7.74
N GLY A 487 -4.35 29.80 8.98
CA GLY A 487 -4.90 31.05 9.48
C GLY A 487 -3.96 32.22 9.18
N ALA A 488 -4.33 33.07 8.22
CA ALA A 488 -3.66 34.34 7.95
C ALA A 488 -3.80 35.29 9.15
N VAL A 489 -2.69 35.64 9.83
CA VAL A 489 -2.67 36.73 10.81
C VAL A 489 -1.98 37.95 10.21
N GLY A 490 -2.80 38.97 9.98
CA GLY A 490 -2.39 40.28 9.50
C GLY A 490 -1.49 41.03 10.49
N ILE A 491 -0.55 41.75 9.90
CA ILE A 491 0.42 42.64 10.55
C ILE A 491 -0.31 43.75 11.31
N GLY A 492 -0.16 43.75 12.63
CA GLY A 492 -0.52 44.86 13.51
C GLY A 492 0.70 45.39 14.26
N ARG A 493 1.39 46.39 13.67
CA ARG A 493 2.41 47.19 14.36
C ARG A 493 1.78 47.93 15.54
N LEU A 494 2.28 47.73 16.76
CA LEU A 494 2.21 48.74 17.81
C LEU A 494 3.56 48.93 18.50
N ARG A 495 4.01 50.19 18.50
CA ARG A 495 5.16 50.76 19.18
C ARG A 495 4.80 51.14 20.63
N GLY A 496 5.82 51.19 21.50
CA GLY A 496 5.83 51.89 22.80
C GLY A 496 5.95 50.90 23.95
N GLY A 497 7.07 50.80 24.67
CA GLY A 497 7.60 51.80 25.62
C GLY A 497 7.32 51.22 27.02
N GLY A 498 8.31 50.73 27.77
CA GLY A 498 9.25 51.53 28.55
C GLY A 498 9.05 51.22 30.04
N VAL A 499 10.16 51.00 30.75
CA VAL A 499 10.34 50.63 32.17
C VAL A 499 10.18 49.15 32.50
#